data_AF-A0A2H6IT34-F1
#
_entry.id   AF-A0A2H6IT34-F1
#
_cell.length_a   1.000
_cell.length_b   1.000
_cell.length_c   1.000
_cell.angle_alpha   90.00
_cell.angle_beta   90.00
_cell.angle_gamma   90.00
#
_symmetry.space_group_name_H-M   'P 1'
#
loop_
_entity.id
_entity.type
_entity.pdbx_description
1 polymer ?
#
loop_
_entity_poly.entity_id
_entity_poly.type
_entity_poly.pdbx_seq_one_letter_code
_entity_poly.pdbx_strand_id
1 'polypeptide(L)'
;MKWREIGEELGGVSVTRARALANSYEQKKEDIKKAVTVWEEKLVLRCNGMGVVDCLRDLNLLNNPESLVLAGPRHLLKEKKMNRKNLSAIADLLQEFGYVKDARTWLGSKPRRRTHCPHCGRKI
;
A
#
# COMPACT_ATOMS: atom_id res chain seq x y z
N MET A 1 8.72 -22.33 -28.06
CA MET A 1 8.62 -20.96 -28.61
C MET A 1 9.99 -20.50 -29.07
N LYS A 2 10.16 -20.25 -30.38
CA LYS A 2 11.45 -19.80 -30.94
C LYS A 2 11.45 -18.27 -30.96
N TRP A 3 12.24 -17.66 -30.08
CA TRP A 3 12.42 -16.21 -29.90
C TRP A 3 12.71 -15.39 -31.17
N ARG A 4 12.91 -16.03 -32.34
CA ARG A 4 13.06 -15.38 -33.64
C ARG A 4 11.77 -14.76 -34.15
N GLU A 5 10.65 -15.44 -34.01
CA GLU A 5 9.35 -14.99 -34.57
C GLU A 5 8.84 -13.72 -33.85
N ILE A 6 9.10 -13.61 -32.53
CA ILE A 6 8.77 -12.42 -31.73
C ILE A 6 9.64 -11.20 -32.12
N GLY A 7 10.84 -11.43 -32.66
CA GLY A 7 11.78 -10.37 -33.05
C GLY A 7 11.43 -9.69 -34.37
N GLU A 8 10.75 -10.38 -35.28
CA GLU A 8 10.31 -9.83 -36.57
C GLU A 8 9.02 -9.00 -36.44
N GLU A 9 8.09 -9.38 -35.56
CA GLU A 9 6.86 -8.60 -35.29
C GLU A 9 7.10 -7.27 -34.56
N LEU A 10 8.19 -7.14 -33.79
CA LEU A 10 8.50 -5.93 -33.01
C LEU A 10 9.37 -4.90 -33.74
N GLY A 11 9.51 -4.99 -35.06
CA GLY A 11 10.12 -3.92 -35.88
C GLY A 11 11.64 -3.81 -35.75
N GLY A 12 12.37 -4.94 -35.77
CA GLY A 12 13.84 -4.92 -35.87
C GLY A 12 14.57 -4.55 -34.57
N VAL A 13 13.93 -4.71 -33.42
CA VAL A 13 14.61 -4.63 -32.12
C VAL A 13 15.56 -5.83 -32.02
N SER A 14 16.88 -5.59 -32.06
CA SER A 14 17.88 -6.65 -31.94
C SER A 14 17.56 -7.58 -30.76
N VAL A 15 17.73 -8.89 -30.95
CA VAL A 15 17.40 -9.94 -29.97
C VAL A 15 17.97 -9.63 -28.57
N THR A 16 19.10 -8.92 -28.50
CA THR A 16 19.72 -8.41 -27.26
C THR A 16 18.89 -7.33 -26.57
N ARG A 17 18.31 -6.37 -27.30
CA ARG A 17 17.43 -5.33 -26.74
C ARG A 17 16.08 -5.91 -26.29
N ALA A 18 15.53 -6.89 -27.00
CA ALA A 18 14.33 -7.62 -26.58
C ALA A 18 14.57 -8.42 -25.27
N ARG A 19 15.70 -9.12 -25.16
CA ARG A 19 16.10 -9.81 -23.92
C ARG A 19 16.34 -8.85 -22.76
N ALA A 20 17.00 -7.70 -23.01
CA ALA A 20 17.23 -6.71 -21.97
C ALA A 20 15.91 -6.12 -21.43
N LEU A 21 14.94 -5.86 -22.32
CA LEU A 21 13.61 -5.44 -21.92
C LEU A 21 12.90 -6.53 -21.11
N ALA A 22 12.92 -7.79 -21.56
CA ALA A 22 12.34 -8.92 -20.83
C ALA A 22 12.96 -9.09 -19.43
N ASN A 23 14.29 -9.04 -19.32
CA ASN A 23 15.00 -9.10 -18.04
C ASN A 23 14.62 -7.93 -17.12
N SER A 24 14.51 -6.71 -17.64
CA SER A 24 14.07 -5.55 -16.87
C SER A 24 12.63 -5.70 -16.37
N TYR A 25 11.74 -6.29 -17.18
CA TYR A 25 10.37 -6.59 -16.76
C TYR A 25 10.31 -7.65 -15.66
N GLU A 26 11.07 -8.73 -15.78
CA GLU A 26 11.14 -9.78 -14.74
C GLU A 26 11.74 -9.25 -13.44
N GLN A 27 12.80 -8.43 -13.54
CA GLN A 27 13.39 -7.74 -12.38
C GLN A 27 12.35 -6.87 -11.67
N LYS A 28 11.61 -6.04 -12.42
CA LYS A 28 10.54 -5.20 -11.86
C LYS A 28 9.44 -6.03 -11.19
N LYS A 29 9.08 -7.19 -11.76
CA LYS A 29 8.11 -8.10 -11.13
C LYS A 29 8.64 -8.66 -9.81
N GLU A 30 9.91 -9.05 -9.76
CA GLU A 30 10.54 -9.50 -8.52
C GLU A 30 10.62 -8.39 -7.47
N ASP A 31 10.97 -7.17 -7.87
CA ASP A 31 11.05 -6.02 -6.97
C ASP A 31 9.67 -5.67 -6.38
N ILE A 32 8.62 -5.74 -7.19
CA ILE A 32 7.23 -5.60 -6.73
C ILE A 32 6.88 -6.70 -5.73
N LYS A 33 7.22 -7.97 -6.03
CA LYS A 33 6.98 -9.09 -5.11
C LYS A 33 7.70 -8.89 -3.76
N LYS A 34 8.97 -8.47 -3.79
CA LYS A 34 9.75 -8.18 -2.58
C LYS A 34 9.15 -7.04 -1.76
N ALA A 35 8.67 -5.98 -2.42
CA ALA A 35 8.01 -4.87 -1.75
C ALA A 35 6.69 -5.30 -1.10
N VAL A 36 5.90 -6.14 -1.77
CA VAL A 36 4.66 -6.72 -1.22
C VAL A 36 4.97 -7.59 0.00
N THR A 37 5.99 -8.45 -0.05
CA THR A 37 6.35 -9.29 1.11
C THR A 37 6.80 -8.47 2.32
N VAL A 38 7.59 -7.40 2.13
CA VAL A 38 7.99 -6.51 3.23
C VAL A 38 6.78 -5.78 3.83
N TRP A 39 5.83 -5.38 2.99
CA TRP A 39 4.59 -4.77 3.41
C TRP A 39 3.71 -5.74 4.22
N GLU A 40 3.56 -6.98 3.75
CA GLU A 40 2.84 -8.07 4.44
C GLU A 40 3.44 -8.36 5.82
N GLU A 41 4.77 -8.54 5.91
CA GLU A 41 5.45 -8.81 7.18
C GLU A 41 5.22 -7.69 8.20
N LYS A 42 5.33 -6.43 7.77
CA LYS A 42 5.05 -5.28 8.64
C LYS A 42 3.59 -5.24 9.09
N LEU A 43 2.65 -5.59 8.22
CA LEU A 43 1.23 -5.68 8.58
C LEU A 43 0.97 -6.76 9.62
N VAL A 44 1.55 -7.96 9.44
CA VAL A 44 1.41 -9.06 10.41
C VAL A 44 1.95 -8.66 11.78
N LEU A 45 3.14 -8.05 11.81
CA LEU A 45 3.80 -7.60 13.04
C LEU A 45 2.99 -6.51 13.76
N ARG A 46 2.46 -5.52 13.04
CA ARG A 46 1.74 -4.38 13.63
C ARG A 46 0.30 -4.70 13.99
N CYS A 47 -0.34 -5.62 13.27
CA CYS A 47 -1.75 -5.98 13.46
C CYS A 47 -1.96 -7.25 14.28
N ASN A 48 -0.89 -7.84 14.84
CA ASN A 48 -0.91 -9.04 15.67
C ASN A 48 -1.67 -10.22 15.03
N GLY A 49 -1.43 -10.49 13.75
CA GLY A 49 -1.96 -11.70 13.11
C GLY A 49 -2.16 -11.63 11.60
N MET A 50 -2.13 -12.81 10.98
CA MET A 50 -2.32 -13.00 9.54
C MET A 50 -3.73 -12.61 9.05
N GLY A 51 -4.74 -12.62 9.91
CA GLY A 51 -6.13 -12.33 9.50
C GLY A 51 -6.34 -10.93 8.89
N VAL A 52 -5.46 -9.96 9.18
CA VAL A 52 -5.48 -8.66 8.52
C VAL A 52 -4.94 -8.73 7.10
N VAL A 53 -3.88 -9.51 6.89
CA VAL A 53 -3.31 -9.72 5.55
C VAL A 53 -4.30 -10.47 4.66
N ASP A 54 -4.93 -11.51 5.18
CA ASP A 54 -5.95 -12.27 4.44
C ASP A 54 -7.13 -11.38 4.05
N CYS A 55 -7.62 -10.55 4.97
CA CYS A 55 -8.66 -9.57 4.67
C CYS A 55 -8.25 -8.58 3.57
N LEU A 56 -7.02 -8.06 3.63
CA LEU A 56 -6.53 -7.10 2.63
C LEU A 56 -6.29 -7.76 1.27
N ARG A 57 -5.93 -9.05 1.26
CA ARG A 57 -5.79 -9.87 0.06
C ARG A 57 -7.14 -10.13 -0.60
N ASP A 58 -8.16 -10.49 0.18
CA ASP A 58 -9.54 -10.69 -0.31
C ASP A 58 -10.13 -9.41 -0.92
N LEU A 59 -9.78 -8.25 -0.36
CA LEU A 59 -10.20 -6.95 -0.87
C LEU A 59 -9.32 -6.42 -2.02
N ASN A 60 -8.28 -7.16 -2.41
CA ASN A 60 -7.26 -6.74 -3.37
C ASN A 60 -6.61 -5.37 -3.05
N LEU A 61 -6.49 -5.05 -1.75
CA LEU A 61 -5.90 -3.81 -1.23
C LEU A 61 -4.45 -3.99 -0.78
N LEU A 62 -3.96 -5.23 -0.77
CA LEU A 62 -2.59 -5.57 -0.38
C LEU A 62 -1.57 -5.25 -1.48
N ASN A 63 -1.99 -5.41 -2.74
CA ASN A 63 -1.15 -5.17 -3.92
C ASN A 63 -0.95 -3.70 -4.24
N ASN A 64 -1.82 -2.82 -3.72
CA ASN A 64 -1.75 -1.38 -3.94
C ASN A 64 -2.13 -0.60 -2.66
N PRO A 65 -1.15 -0.05 -1.93
CA PRO A 65 -1.40 0.79 -0.76
C PRO A 65 -2.22 2.05 -1.09
N GLU A 66 -2.16 2.56 -2.32
CA GLU A 66 -3.00 3.70 -2.73
C GLU A 66 -4.48 3.32 -2.79
N SER A 67 -4.80 2.11 -3.26
CA SER A 67 -6.17 1.58 -3.21
C SER A 67 -6.67 1.49 -1.77
N LEU A 68 -5.79 1.11 -0.84
CA LEU A 68 -6.13 1.08 0.60
C LEU A 68 -6.41 2.48 1.15
N VAL A 69 -5.64 3.49 0.73
CA VAL A 69 -5.91 4.89 1.08
C VAL A 69 -7.29 5.33 0.58
N LEU A 70 -7.61 5.03 -0.68
CA LEU A 70 -8.87 5.41 -1.33
C LEU A 70 -10.09 4.70 -0.74
N ALA A 71 -9.97 3.41 -0.41
CA ALA A 71 -11.04 2.65 0.25
C ALA A 71 -11.42 3.28 1.61
N GLY A 72 -10.41 3.73 2.34
CA GLY A 72 -10.57 4.40 3.62
C GLY A 72 -11.01 3.46 4.76
N PRO A 73 -10.95 3.94 6.00
CA PRO A 73 -11.20 3.11 7.19
C PRO A 73 -12.65 2.64 7.32
N ARG A 74 -13.61 3.39 6.76
CA ARG A 74 -15.04 3.04 6.84
C ARG A 74 -15.38 1.81 6.00
N HIS A 75 -14.71 1.64 4.85
CA HIS A 75 -14.90 0.46 4.01
C HIS A 75 -14.43 -0.81 4.75
N LEU A 76 -13.25 -0.74 5.38
CA LEU A 76 -12.68 -1.82 6.18
C LEU A 76 -13.49 -2.15 7.45
N LEU A 77 -14.16 -1.17 8.05
CA LEU A 77 -15.05 -1.36 9.21
C LEU A 77 -16.42 -1.95 8.85
N LYS A 78 -17.00 -1.54 7.71
CA LYS A 78 -18.37 -1.92 7.33
C LYS A 78 -18.55 -3.43 7.15
N GLU A 79 -17.50 -4.11 6.72
CA GLU A 79 -17.54 -5.56 6.51
C GLU A 79 -17.18 -6.38 7.77
N LYS A 80 -17.02 -5.73 8.94
CA LYS A 80 -16.52 -6.35 10.19
C LYS A 80 -15.18 -7.10 10.07
N LYS A 81 -14.48 -6.95 8.95
CA LYS A 81 -13.20 -7.63 8.73
C LYS A 81 -12.05 -7.02 9.56
N MET A 82 -12.20 -5.76 10.01
CA MET A 82 -11.20 -5.05 10.81
C MET A 82 -11.71 -4.57 12.16
N ASN A 83 -10.88 -4.70 13.19
CA ASN A 83 -11.06 -3.99 14.45
C ASN A 83 -10.37 -2.59 14.40
N ARG A 84 -10.71 -1.71 15.36
CA ARG A 84 -10.12 -0.36 15.45
C ARG A 84 -8.60 -0.35 15.69
N LYS A 85 -8.06 -1.34 16.40
CA LYS A 85 -6.61 -1.43 16.68
C LYS A 85 -5.82 -1.69 15.39
N ASN A 86 -6.30 -2.62 14.57
CA ASN A 86 -5.73 -2.98 13.27
C ASN A 86 -5.83 -1.81 12.28
N LEU A 87 -6.93 -1.06 12.31
CA LEU A 87 -7.04 0.16 11.49
C LEU A 87 -6.05 1.24 11.90
N SER A 88 -5.82 1.41 13.21
CA SER A 88 -4.80 2.33 13.70
C SER A 88 -3.41 1.90 13.22
N ALA A 89 -3.08 0.62 13.37
CA ALA A 89 -1.81 0.05 12.90
C ALA A 89 -1.60 0.24 11.39
N ILE A 90 -2.65 0.08 10.59
CA ILE A 90 -2.61 0.34 9.14
C ILE A 90 -2.43 1.81 8.83
N ALA A 91 -3.15 2.70 9.53
CA ALA A 91 -3.01 4.13 9.33
C ALA A 91 -1.58 4.60 9.64
N ASP A 92 -0.98 4.06 10.70
CA ASP A 92 0.40 4.34 11.08
C ASP A 92 1.38 3.82 10.02
N LEU A 93 1.18 2.62 9.47
CA LEU A 93 1.98 2.09 8.36
C LEU A 93 1.83 2.93 7.08
N LEU A 94 0.62 3.34 6.72
CA LEU A 94 0.38 4.21 5.57
C LEU A 94 1.09 5.57 5.73
N GLN A 95 1.19 6.07 6.96
CA GLN A 95 1.95 7.28 7.27
C GLN A 95 3.47 7.04 7.23
N GLU A 96 3.97 5.91 7.77
CA GLU A 96 5.38 5.53 7.76
C GLU A 96 5.94 5.45 6.33
N PHE A 97 5.14 4.94 5.39
CA PHE A 97 5.51 4.83 3.98
C PHE A 97 5.12 6.06 3.13
N GLY A 98 4.57 7.11 3.75
CA GLY A 98 4.27 8.37 3.07
C GLY A 98 3.01 8.39 2.20
N TYR A 99 2.19 7.33 2.21
CA TYR A 99 0.91 7.29 1.49
C TYR A 99 -0.15 8.22 2.10
N VAL A 100 -0.03 8.50 3.41
CA VAL A 100 -0.92 9.39 4.14
C VAL A 100 -0.09 10.39 4.94
N LYS A 101 -0.45 11.68 4.89
CA LYS A 101 0.24 12.73 5.66
C LYS A 101 0.04 12.61 7.18
N ASP A 102 -1.16 12.22 7.60
CA ASP A 102 -1.55 12.05 9.00
C ASP A 102 -2.54 10.89 9.14
N ALA A 103 -2.14 9.85 9.87
CA ALA A 103 -2.93 8.67 10.17
C ALA A 103 -4.30 9.02 10.77
N ARG A 104 -4.38 10.06 11.62
CA ARG A 104 -5.62 10.49 12.28
C ARG A 104 -6.63 11.01 11.27
N THR A 105 -6.15 11.80 10.32
CA THR A 105 -6.96 12.36 9.24
C THR A 105 -7.55 11.24 8.38
N TRP A 106 -6.75 10.23 8.03
CA TRP A 106 -7.24 9.06 7.28
C TRP A 106 -8.26 8.25 8.07
N LEU A 107 -8.05 8.04 9.39
CA LEU A 107 -9.01 7.40 10.29
C LEU A 107 -10.33 8.17 10.46
N GLY A 108 -10.49 9.35 9.83
CA GLY A 108 -11.65 10.22 9.97
C GLY A 108 -11.67 11.02 11.28
N SER A 109 -10.56 11.01 12.02
CA SER A 109 -10.37 11.86 13.20
C SER A 109 -9.84 13.21 12.74
N LYS A 110 -10.69 14.25 12.72
CA LYS A 110 -10.19 15.60 12.47
C LYS A 110 -9.17 15.95 13.55
N PRO A 111 -7.95 16.41 13.21
CA PRO A 111 -7.08 17.03 14.19
C PRO A 111 -7.87 18.17 14.82
N ARG A 112 -8.10 18.10 16.14
CA ARG A 112 -8.76 19.19 16.85
C ARG A 112 -7.86 20.41 16.68
N ARG A 113 -8.24 21.36 15.82
CA ARG A 113 -7.68 22.69 15.87
C ARG A 113 -8.03 23.24 17.24
N ARG A 114 -7.05 23.27 18.13
CA ARG A 114 -7.19 23.98 19.38
C ARG A 114 -7.42 25.43 19.00
N THR A 115 -8.62 25.92 19.24
CA THR A 115 -8.93 27.35 19.09
C THR A 115 -8.28 28.16 20.19
N HIS A 116 -7.86 27.53 21.29
CA HIS A 116 -7.25 28.19 22.43
C HIS A 116 -5.96 27.50 22.86
N CYS A 117 -4.98 28.29 23.26
CA CYS A 117 -3.71 27.81 23.81
C CYS A 117 -3.98 27.06 25.13
N PRO A 118 -3.49 25.82 25.29
CA PRO A 118 -3.71 25.04 26.51
C PRO A 118 -3.02 25.64 27.75
N HIS A 119 -2.03 26.52 27.53
CA HIS A 119 -1.21 27.08 28.60
C HIS A 119 -1.73 28.43 29.12
N CYS A 120 -2.41 29.21 28.27
CA CYS A 120 -2.89 30.54 28.63
C CYS A 120 -4.37 30.79 28.29
N GLY A 121 -5.06 29.83 27.68
CA GLY A 121 -6.48 29.94 27.32
C GLY A 121 -6.80 30.95 26.21
N ARG A 122 -5.81 31.69 25.70
CA ARG A 122 -6.00 32.68 24.63
C ARG A 122 -6.21 32.02 23.27
N LYS A 123 -6.96 32.70 22.38
CA LYS A 123 -7.24 32.21 21.03
C LYS A 123 -5.93 32.04 20.23
N ILE A 124 -5.75 30.90 19.55
CA ILE A 124 -4.65 30.63 18.60
C ILE A 124 -5.02 31.18 17.23
#